data_AF-A0A7W0T4S1-F1
#
_entry.id   AF-A0A7W0T4S1-F1
#
_cell.length_a   1.000
_cell.length_b   1.000
_cell.length_c   1.000
_cell.angle_alpha   90.00
_cell.angle_beta   90.00
_cell.angle_gamma   90.00
#
_symmetry.space_group_name_H-M   'P 1'
#
loop_
_entity.id
_entity.type
_entity.pdbx_description
1 polymer ?
#
loop_
_entity_poly.entity_id
_entity_poly.type
_entity_poly.pdbx_seq_one_letter_code
_entity_poly.pdbx_strand_id
1 'polypeptide(L)'
;MKSRTLVLLVSLAFAAPALAQPKDAGEAAYQAGRKAYDLREWDKAIEEFKQAYRIRSDAASLFNIAQSYRLKGDCGEALGFYKTYKRNFPTAQNISAVDQFITEMETCAKEQATKQPPPPAAPPQTKPEQEPIETAELRPPPPARDSGKGKRTAGIVMGVAGVALVGTGFAFGMSAKGKADDITSGGDPSNPPEFDGALEDSGKRADLLAKISWSVGGAAVVGGVVLYMLGRSASSSELAIAPTTGGATFAWRAEF
;
A
#
# COMPACT_ATOMS: atom_id res chain seq x y z
N MET A 1 -20.86 -53.14 30.20
CA MET A 1 -21.31 -51.76 30.53
C MET A 1 -20.21 -50.81 30.06
N LYS A 2 -20.45 -50.00 29.02
CA LYS A 2 -19.44 -49.07 28.46
C LYS A 2 -19.92 -47.64 28.74
N SER A 3 -19.21 -46.94 29.63
CA SER A 3 -19.48 -45.54 29.99
C SER A 3 -19.01 -44.61 28.87
N ARG A 4 -19.88 -43.71 28.40
CA ARG A 4 -19.58 -42.67 27.42
C ARG A 4 -19.34 -41.36 28.18
N THR A 5 -18.08 -40.96 28.31
CA THR A 5 -17.68 -39.67 28.90
C THR A 5 -17.93 -38.56 27.87
N LEU A 6 -18.92 -37.71 28.12
CA LEU A 6 -19.22 -36.53 27.33
C LEU A 6 -18.27 -35.39 27.77
N VAL A 7 -17.27 -35.07 26.95
CA VAL A 7 -16.39 -33.91 27.18
C VAL A 7 -17.08 -32.67 26.62
N LEU A 8 -17.59 -31.84 27.52
CA LEU A 8 -18.12 -30.51 27.22
C LEU A 8 -16.93 -29.56 26.97
N LEU A 9 -16.63 -29.32 25.69
CA LEU A 9 -15.70 -28.27 25.25
C LEU A 9 -16.35 -26.90 25.46
N VAL A 10 -16.03 -26.25 26.58
CA VAL A 10 -16.35 -24.82 26.79
C VAL A 10 -15.35 -24.01 25.97
N SER A 11 -15.76 -23.61 24.77
CA SER A 11 -15.04 -22.65 23.92
C SER A 11 -15.13 -21.25 24.53
N LEU A 12 -14.11 -20.83 25.27
CA LEU A 12 -13.94 -19.43 25.67
C LEU A 12 -13.56 -18.60 24.44
N ALA A 13 -14.54 -17.95 23.83
CA ALA A 13 -14.32 -16.95 22.81
C ALA A 13 -13.63 -15.73 23.45
N PHE A 14 -12.31 -15.62 23.28
CA PHE A 14 -11.61 -14.35 23.49
C PHE A 14 -12.13 -13.37 22.43
N ALA A 15 -13.06 -12.50 22.83
CA ALA A 15 -13.37 -11.30 22.09
C ALA A 15 -12.11 -10.44 22.10
N ALA A 16 -11.30 -10.53 21.05
CA ALA A 16 -10.29 -9.52 20.80
C ALA A 16 -10.99 -8.15 20.85
N PRO A 17 -10.43 -7.13 21.54
CA PRO A 17 -10.94 -5.80 21.35
C PRO A 17 -10.75 -5.50 19.87
N ALA A 18 -11.86 -5.47 19.14
CA ALA A 18 -11.88 -4.92 17.80
C ALA A 18 -11.41 -3.47 17.99
N LEU A 19 -10.11 -3.22 17.79
CA LEU A 19 -9.63 -1.89 17.51
C LEU A 19 -10.50 -1.43 16.37
N ALA A 20 -11.47 -0.57 16.68
CA ALA A 20 -12.44 -0.11 15.73
C ALA A 20 -11.63 0.38 14.53
N GLN A 21 -11.75 -0.31 13.40
CA GLN A 21 -11.27 0.26 12.15
C GLN A 21 -11.86 1.68 12.10
N PRO A 22 -11.07 2.71 11.72
CA PRO A 22 -11.60 4.06 11.66
C PRO A 22 -12.92 4.00 10.91
N LYS A 23 -14.01 4.39 11.60
CA LYS A 23 -15.39 4.21 11.13
C LYS A 23 -15.64 4.81 9.75
N ASP A 24 -14.71 5.63 9.26
CA ASP A 24 -14.58 5.98 7.86
C ASP A 24 -13.09 6.22 7.51
N ALA A 25 -12.43 5.23 6.90
CA ALA A 25 -11.05 5.37 6.42
C ALA A 25 -10.90 6.48 5.36
N GLY A 26 -11.97 6.80 4.62
CA GLY A 26 -11.99 7.91 3.68
C GLY A 26 -12.00 9.28 4.38
N GLU A 27 -12.75 9.42 5.48
CA GLU A 27 -12.68 10.63 6.32
C GLU A 27 -11.33 10.77 7.01
N ALA A 28 -10.74 9.66 7.50
CA ALA A 28 -9.41 9.69 8.08
C ALA A 28 -8.36 10.20 7.07
N ALA A 29 -8.39 9.70 5.83
CA ALA A 29 -7.54 10.18 4.74
C ALA A 29 -7.82 11.64 4.38
N TYR A 30 -9.09 12.06 4.35
CA TYR A 30 -9.45 13.45 4.07
C TYR A 30 -8.87 14.41 5.13
N GLN A 31 -8.96 14.03 6.41
CA GLN A 31 -8.41 14.83 7.50
C GLN A 31 -6.87 14.84 7.52
N ALA A 32 -6.23 13.72 7.17
CA ALA A 32 -4.79 13.69 6.95
C ALA A 32 -4.37 14.63 5.82
N GLY A 33 -5.09 14.61 4.70
CA GLY A 33 -4.89 15.52 3.57
C GLY A 33 -5.08 16.98 3.95
N ARG A 34 -6.10 17.31 4.75
CA ARG A 34 -6.33 18.66 5.30
C ARG A 34 -5.16 19.14 6.13
N LYS A 35 -4.64 18.31 7.05
CA LYS A 35 -3.46 18.66 7.86
C LYS A 35 -2.22 18.89 7.00
N ALA A 36 -1.97 18.01 6.03
CA ALA A 36 -0.87 18.18 5.09
C ALA A 36 -1.00 19.47 4.25
N TYR A 37 -2.22 19.78 3.81
CA TYR A 37 -2.53 21.00 3.07
C TYR A 37 -2.26 22.26 3.90
N ASP A 38 -2.69 22.27 5.16
CA ASP A 38 -2.46 23.40 6.08
C ASP A 38 -0.96 23.61 6.35
N LEU A 39 -0.17 22.52 6.38
CA LEU A 39 1.28 22.54 6.50
C LEU A 39 2.02 22.84 5.18
N ARG A 40 1.29 23.05 4.07
CA ARG A 40 1.82 23.23 2.71
C ARG A 40 2.63 22.04 2.20
N GLU A 41 2.40 20.85 2.75
CA GLU A 41 2.95 19.58 2.30
C GLU A 41 2.14 19.07 1.09
N TRP A 42 2.26 19.74 -0.05
CA TRP A 42 1.36 19.55 -1.19
C TRP A 42 1.32 18.11 -1.71
N ASP A 43 2.47 17.44 -1.84
CA ASP A 43 2.53 16.06 -2.35
C ASP A 43 1.78 15.08 -1.44
N LYS A 44 1.95 15.23 -0.12
CA LYS A 44 1.26 14.40 0.87
C LYS A 44 -0.23 14.73 0.90
N ALA A 45 -0.60 16.01 0.81
CA ALA A 45 -2.00 16.42 0.71
C ALA A 45 -2.67 15.77 -0.51
N ILE A 46 -2.00 15.78 -1.67
CA ILE A 46 -2.47 15.13 -2.90
C ILE A 46 -2.68 13.63 -2.69
N GLU A 47 -1.72 12.93 -2.07
CA GLU A 47 -1.81 11.49 -1.82
C GLU A 47 -3.03 11.14 -0.96
N GLU A 48 -3.16 11.82 0.17
CA GLU A 48 -4.21 11.60 1.16
C GLU A 48 -5.60 11.97 0.60
N PHE A 49 -5.72 13.10 -0.10
CA PHE A 49 -6.98 13.44 -0.76
C PHE A 49 -7.33 12.48 -1.91
N LYS A 50 -6.34 11.93 -2.65
CA LYS A 50 -6.59 10.86 -3.61
C LYS A 50 -7.09 9.60 -2.92
N GLN A 51 -6.54 9.23 -1.78
CA GLN A 51 -7.05 8.09 -1.00
C GLN A 51 -8.47 8.33 -0.51
N ALA A 52 -8.78 9.51 0.03
CA ALA A 52 -10.13 9.89 0.41
C ALA A 52 -11.11 9.79 -0.77
N TYR A 53 -10.72 10.30 -1.94
CA TYR A 53 -11.55 10.24 -3.16
C TYR A 53 -11.75 8.80 -3.65
N ARG A 54 -10.73 7.93 -3.59
CA ARG A 54 -10.89 6.51 -3.97
C ARG A 54 -11.91 5.78 -3.11
N ILE A 55 -12.06 6.17 -1.85
CA ILE A 55 -12.98 5.52 -0.90
C ILE A 55 -14.39 6.12 -1.00
N ARG A 56 -14.50 7.46 -1.03
CA ARG A 56 -15.80 8.15 -0.91
C ARG A 56 -16.34 8.74 -2.20
N SER A 57 -15.49 8.90 -3.22
CA SER A 57 -15.83 9.57 -4.48
C SER A 57 -16.51 10.94 -4.28
N ASP A 58 -16.09 11.71 -3.27
CA ASP A 58 -16.75 12.97 -2.90
C ASP A 58 -16.12 14.21 -3.55
N ALA A 59 -16.92 15.27 -3.67
CA ALA A 59 -16.53 16.53 -4.30
C ALA A 59 -15.37 17.22 -3.55
N ALA A 60 -15.42 17.26 -2.20
CA ALA A 60 -14.43 17.98 -1.42
C ALA A 60 -13.02 17.41 -1.61
N SER A 61 -12.87 16.08 -1.59
CA SER A 61 -11.61 15.40 -1.88
C SER A 61 -11.10 15.76 -3.28
N LEU A 62 -11.95 15.66 -4.31
CA LEU A 62 -11.53 15.94 -5.69
C LEU A 62 -11.13 17.40 -5.92
N PHE A 63 -11.87 18.34 -5.35
CA PHE A 63 -11.53 19.77 -5.39
C PHE A 63 -10.20 20.05 -4.69
N ASN A 64 -9.97 19.45 -3.52
CA ASN A 64 -8.74 19.64 -2.76
C ASN A 64 -7.52 19.03 -3.46
N ILE A 65 -7.68 17.93 -4.23
CA ILE A 65 -6.60 17.43 -5.11
C ILE A 65 -6.21 18.50 -6.13
N ALA A 66 -7.19 19.08 -6.84
CA ALA A 66 -6.94 20.11 -7.85
C ALA A 66 -6.26 21.36 -7.24
N GLN A 67 -6.74 21.80 -6.08
CA GLN A 67 -6.17 22.92 -5.35
C GLN A 67 -4.74 22.67 -4.88
N SER A 68 -4.46 21.46 -4.39
CA SER A 68 -3.11 21.09 -3.94
C SER A 68 -2.11 21.11 -5.10
N TYR A 69 -2.47 20.58 -6.27
CA TYR A 69 -1.65 20.69 -7.47
C TYR A 69 -1.43 22.14 -7.91
N ARG A 70 -2.49 22.97 -7.86
CA ARG A 70 -2.38 24.41 -8.19
C ARG A 70 -1.38 25.11 -7.27
N LEU A 71 -1.46 24.88 -5.96
CA LEU A 71 -0.59 25.50 -4.97
C LEU A 71 0.85 24.96 -5.01
N LYS A 72 1.02 23.72 -5.45
CA LYS A 72 2.33 23.15 -5.76
C LYS A 72 2.98 23.79 -6.99
N GLY A 73 2.18 24.36 -7.88
CA GLY A 73 2.61 24.93 -9.17
C GLY A 73 2.55 23.94 -10.33
N ASP A 74 2.01 22.74 -10.13
CA ASP A 74 1.82 21.72 -11.17
C ASP A 74 0.53 22.03 -11.96
N CYS A 75 0.57 23.08 -12.79
CA CYS A 75 -0.61 23.64 -13.44
C CYS A 75 -1.31 22.65 -14.40
N GLY A 76 -0.56 21.78 -15.07
CA GLY A 76 -1.12 20.74 -15.95
C GLY A 76 -1.98 19.72 -15.22
N GLU A 77 -1.49 19.21 -14.08
CA GLU A 77 -2.25 18.27 -13.24
C GLU A 77 -3.46 18.97 -12.61
N ALA A 78 -3.28 20.18 -12.07
CA ALA A 78 -4.37 20.97 -11.50
C ALA A 78 -5.52 21.17 -12.51
N LEU A 79 -5.18 21.54 -13.76
CA LEU A 79 -6.13 21.68 -14.85
C LEU A 79 -6.92 20.38 -15.11
N GLY A 80 -6.23 19.24 -15.16
CA GLY A 80 -6.86 17.93 -15.36
C GLY A 80 -7.86 17.59 -14.25
N PHE A 81 -7.49 17.85 -12.99
CA PHE A 81 -8.37 17.60 -11.85
C PHE A 81 -9.54 18.59 -11.78
N TYR A 82 -9.38 19.87 -12.10
CA TYR A 82 -10.51 20.81 -12.17
C TYR A 82 -11.51 20.44 -13.27
N LYS A 83 -11.03 20.05 -14.46
CA LYS A 83 -11.90 19.54 -15.54
C LYS A 83 -12.67 18.29 -15.10
N THR A 84 -12.00 17.40 -14.38
CA THR A 84 -12.64 16.20 -13.79
C THR A 84 -13.67 16.56 -12.73
N TYR A 85 -13.38 17.53 -11.86
CA TYR A 85 -14.31 18.03 -10.86
C TYR A 85 -15.58 18.59 -11.49
N LYS A 86 -15.44 19.47 -12.50
CA LYS A 86 -16.57 20.04 -13.22
C LYS A 86 -17.43 18.98 -13.91
N ARG A 87 -16.78 17.97 -14.52
CA ARG A 87 -17.47 16.86 -15.18
C ARG A 87 -18.25 16.00 -14.18
N ASN A 88 -17.66 15.67 -13.04
CA ASN A 88 -18.23 14.73 -12.09
C ASN A 88 -19.22 15.39 -11.12
N PHE A 89 -19.09 16.70 -10.87
CA PHE A 89 -19.91 17.47 -9.92
C PHE A 89 -20.43 18.78 -10.54
N PRO A 90 -21.17 18.74 -11.67
CA PRO A 90 -21.55 19.93 -12.42
C PRO A 90 -22.49 20.89 -11.66
N THR A 91 -23.12 20.42 -10.59
CA THR A 91 -24.04 21.21 -9.73
C THR A 91 -23.41 21.64 -8.41
N ALA A 92 -22.09 21.43 -8.21
CA ALA A 92 -21.42 21.87 -7.00
C ALA A 92 -21.46 23.40 -6.86
N GLN A 93 -21.55 23.87 -5.62
CA GLN A 93 -21.80 25.28 -5.31
C GLN A 93 -20.69 26.23 -5.81
N ASN A 94 -19.47 25.71 -5.97
CA ASN A 94 -18.27 26.44 -6.37
C ASN A 94 -17.92 26.27 -7.87
N ILE A 95 -18.81 25.76 -8.71
CA ILE A 95 -18.49 25.47 -10.13
C ILE A 95 -18.07 26.72 -10.92
N SER A 96 -18.66 27.89 -10.63
CA SER A 96 -18.23 29.15 -11.24
C SER A 96 -16.76 29.50 -10.91
N ALA A 97 -16.33 29.27 -9.66
CA ALA A 97 -14.93 29.47 -9.27
C ALA A 97 -14.00 28.44 -9.94
N VAL A 98 -14.46 27.21 -10.14
CA VAL A 98 -13.70 26.18 -10.86
C VAL A 98 -13.44 26.58 -12.31
N ASP A 99 -14.38 27.23 -12.98
CA ASP A 99 -14.19 27.72 -14.35
C ASP A 99 -13.09 28.80 -14.45
N GLN A 100 -13.02 29.66 -13.44
CA GLN A 100 -11.93 30.63 -13.33
C GLN A 100 -10.59 29.91 -13.13
N PHE A 101 -10.52 28.94 -12.21
CA PHE A 101 -9.29 28.16 -12.01
C PHE A 101 -8.88 27.37 -13.26
N ILE A 102 -9.81 26.82 -14.04
CA ILE A 102 -9.50 26.15 -15.31
C ILE A 102 -8.81 27.13 -16.25
N THR A 103 -9.37 28.33 -16.42
CA THR A 103 -8.81 29.36 -17.32
C THR A 103 -7.40 29.80 -16.87
N GLU A 104 -7.21 30.01 -15.56
CA GLU A 104 -5.91 30.34 -14.98
C GLU A 104 -4.89 29.21 -15.19
N MET A 105 -5.29 27.96 -14.93
CA MET A 105 -4.41 26.80 -15.08
C MET A 105 -4.08 26.50 -16.54
N GLU A 106 -4.98 26.76 -17.49
CA GLU A 106 -4.68 26.68 -18.93
C GLU A 106 -3.60 27.69 -19.34
N THR A 107 -3.67 28.91 -18.83
CA THR A 107 -2.66 29.94 -19.10
C THR A 107 -1.32 29.55 -18.48
N CYS A 108 -1.32 29.19 -17.19
CA CYS A 108 -0.11 28.74 -16.50
C CYS A 108 0.54 27.52 -17.17
N ALA A 109 -0.24 26.49 -17.54
CA ALA A 109 0.29 25.29 -18.16
C ALA A 109 0.89 25.57 -19.55
N LYS A 110 0.30 26.49 -20.33
CA LYS A 110 0.88 26.94 -21.60
C LYS A 110 2.22 27.65 -21.39
N GLU A 111 2.31 28.53 -20.40
CA GLU A 111 3.58 29.21 -20.06
C GLU A 111 4.65 28.24 -19.54
N GLN A 112 4.27 27.19 -18.81
CA GLN A 112 5.19 26.14 -18.39
C GLN A 112 5.69 25.32 -19.58
N ALA A 113 4.81 25.01 -20.53
CA ALA A 113 5.15 24.28 -21.75
C ALA A 113 6.10 25.06 -22.67
N THR A 114 6.04 26.40 -22.70
CA THR A 114 6.97 27.21 -23.49
C THR A 114 8.35 27.38 -22.84
N LYS A 115 8.44 27.22 -21.50
CA LYS A 115 9.70 27.27 -20.75
C LYS A 115 10.44 25.94 -20.71
N GLN A 116 9.73 24.82 -20.83
CA GLN A 116 10.37 23.53 -21.05
C GLN A 116 10.85 23.43 -22.50
N PRO A 117 12.08 22.94 -22.75
CA PRO A 117 12.49 22.57 -24.09
C PRO A 117 11.44 21.63 -24.67
N PRO A 118 11.01 21.82 -25.93
CA PRO A 118 10.06 20.90 -26.55
C PRO A 118 10.56 19.47 -26.33
N PRO A 119 9.67 18.51 -25.99
CA PRO A 119 10.03 17.11 -25.99
C PRO A 119 10.83 16.83 -27.27
N PRO A 120 11.96 16.08 -27.21
CA PRO A 120 12.75 15.78 -28.39
C PRO A 120 11.79 15.40 -29.50
N ALA A 121 11.80 16.18 -30.59
CA ALA A 121 10.92 15.94 -31.71
C ALA A 121 10.99 14.45 -32.00
N ALA A 122 9.85 13.76 -31.91
CA ALA A 122 9.78 12.38 -32.35
C ALA A 122 10.44 12.38 -33.74
N PRO A 123 11.52 11.60 -33.95
CA PRO A 123 12.27 11.66 -35.18
C PRO A 123 11.25 11.56 -36.33
N PRO A 124 11.37 12.41 -37.37
CA PRO A 124 10.41 12.43 -38.46
C PRO A 124 10.20 10.98 -38.89
N GLN A 125 8.96 10.52 -38.85
CA GLN A 125 8.60 9.21 -39.38
C GLN A 125 8.96 9.26 -40.87
N THR A 126 10.17 8.81 -41.18
CA THR A 126 10.60 8.54 -42.54
C THR A 126 9.62 7.50 -43.06
N LYS A 127 8.87 7.91 -44.08
CA LYS A 127 8.20 7.00 -45.01
C LYS A 127 9.14 5.81 -45.23
N PRO A 128 8.73 4.55 -44.98
CA PRO A 128 9.61 3.41 -45.16
C PRO A 128 10.01 3.32 -46.64
N GLU A 129 11.22 3.76 -46.95
CA GLU A 129 11.93 3.30 -48.13
C GLU A 129 12.40 1.89 -47.77
N GLN A 130 11.91 0.90 -48.50
CA GLN A 130 12.29 -0.49 -48.32
C GLN A 130 13.76 -0.65 -48.69
N GLU A 131 14.65 -0.60 -47.69
CA GLU A 131 15.95 -1.24 -47.82
C GLU A 131 15.73 -2.76 -47.96
N PRO A 132 16.43 -3.43 -48.90
CA PRO A 132 16.39 -4.87 -49.02
C PRO A 132 16.74 -5.50 -47.68
N ILE A 133 15.83 -6.32 -47.15
CA ILE A 133 16.01 -7.04 -45.89
C ILE A 133 17.18 -8.01 -46.10
N GLU A 134 18.38 -7.58 -45.74
CA GLU A 134 19.48 -8.49 -45.44
C GLU A 134 19.01 -9.31 -44.24
N THR A 135 18.94 -10.62 -44.45
CA THR A 135 18.38 -11.59 -43.52
C THR A 135 19.16 -11.54 -42.21
N ALA A 136 18.71 -10.71 -41.27
CA ALA A 136 19.19 -10.71 -39.90
C ALA A 136 18.80 -12.05 -39.29
N GLU A 137 19.80 -12.93 -39.23
CA GLU A 137 19.76 -14.24 -38.59
C GLU A 137 19.11 -14.11 -37.21
N LEU A 138 18.01 -14.85 -37.01
CA LEU A 138 17.21 -14.93 -35.80
C LEU A 138 18.10 -15.28 -34.59
N ARG A 139 18.64 -14.29 -33.90
CA ARG A 139 19.11 -14.49 -32.54
C ARG A 139 17.86 -14.62 -31.66
N PRO A 140 17.70 -15.71 -30.89
CA PRO A 140 16.60 -15.80 -29.95
C PRO A 140 16.68 -14.62 -28.97
N PRO A 141 15.55 -13.97 -28.65
CA PRO A 141 15.54 -12.91 -27.66
C PRO A 141 16.10 -13.43 -26.33
N PRO A 142 16.85 -12.60 -25.58
CA PRO A 142 17.34 -12.99 -24.26
C PRO A 142 16.15 -13.41 -23.39
N PRO A 143 16.29 -14.46 -22.55
CA PRO A 143 15.18 -14.96 -21.76
C PRO A 143 14.59 -13.84 -20.90
N ALA A 144 13.28 -13.66 -20.99
CA ALA A 144 12.54 -12.67 -20.22
C ALA A 144 12.91 -12.81 -18.73
N ARG A 145 13.48 -11.75 -18.15
CA ARG A 145 13.79 -11.73 -16.72
C ARG A 145 12.48 -11.70 -15.96
N ASP A 146 12.19 -12.77 -15.23
CA ASP A 146 11.02 -12.87 -14.34
C ASP A 146 11.11 -11.78 -13.26
N SER A 147 10.40 -10.68 -13.51
CA SER A 147 10.31 -9.50 -12.65
C SER A 147 9.56 -9.77 -11.35
N GLY A 148 8.92 -10.94 -11.21
CA GLY A 148 8.23 -11.41 -10.02
C GLY A 148 9.12 -12.18 -9.03
N LYS A 149 10.21 -12.81 -9.49
CA LYS A 149 11.11 -13.62 -8.64
C LYS A 149 11.65 -12.84 -7.44
N GLY A 150 12.16 -11.62 -7.65
CA GLY A 150 12.73 -10.81 -6.58
C GLY A 150 11.72 -10.45 -5.48
N LYS A 151 10.47 -10.15 -5.87
CA LYS A 151 9.39 -9.80 -4.94
C LYS A 151 8.91 -11.01 -4.13
N ARG A 152 8.83 -12.20 -4.76
CA ARG A 152 8.48 -13.45 -4.07
C ARG A 152 9.53 -13.83 -3.03
N THR A 153 10.82 -13.78 -3.38
CA THR A 153 11.91 -14.10 -2.45
C THR A 153 11.94 -13.14 -1.27
N ALA A 154 11.80 -11.83 -1.52
CA ALA A 154 11.71 -10.84 -0.46
C ALA A 154 10.50 -11.08 0.47
N GLY A 155 9.35 -11.47 -0.10
CA GLY A 155 8.14 -11.77 0.67
C GLY A 155 8.30 -12.99 1.58
N ILE A 156 8.94 -14.06 1.08
CA ILE A 156 9.22 -15.28 1.85
C ILE A 156 10.18 -14.98 3.00
N VAL A 157 11.29 -14.28 2.73
CA VAL A 157 12.29 -13.95 3.77
C VAL A 157 11.64 -13.11 4.88
N MET A 158 10.87 -12.10 4.52
CA MET A 158 10.18 -11.25 5.48
C MET A 158 9.09 -12.00 6.27
N GLY A 159 8.34 -12.89 5.61
CA GLY A 159 7.33 -13.72 6.25
C GLY A 159 7.93 -14.71 7.26
N VAL A 160 9.01 -15.42 6.91
CA VAL A 160 9.69 -16.38 7.81
C VAL A 160 10.30 -15.66 9.02
N ALA A 161 10.92 -14.50 8.81
CA ALA A 161 11.44 -13.69 9.90
C ALA A 161 10.32 -13.24 10.87
N GLY A 162 9.16 -12.84 10.33
CA GLY A 162 7.98 -12.50 11.12
C GLY A 162 7.47 -13.66 11.98
N VAL A 163 7.36 -14.86 11.41
CA VAL A 163 6.92 -16.07 12.14
C VAL A 163 7.91 -16.43 13.26
N ALA A 164 9.21 -16.34 13.01
CA ALA A 164 10.22 -16.59 14.04
C ALA A 164 10.09 -15.61 15.23
N LEU A 165 9.84 -14.32 14.96
CA LEU A 165 9.62 -13.31 16.00
C LEU A 165 8.37 -13.62 16.84
N VAL A 166 7.26 -13.99 16.20
CA VAL A 166 6.03 -14.39 16.91
C VAL A 166 6.28 -15.64 17.79
N GLY A 167 7.01 -16.63 17.28
CA GLY A 167 7.39 -17.82 18.05
C GLY A 167 8.22 -17.50 19.29
N THR A 168 9.19 -16.59 19.18
CA THR A 168 9.98 -16.13 20.35
C THR A 168 9.12 -15.39 21.38
N GLY A 169 8.19 -14.52 20.93
CA GLY A 169 7.26 -13.83 21.83
C GLY A 169 6.34 -14.79 22.59
N PHE A 170 5.90 -15.87 21.94
CA PHE A 170 5.09 -16.91 22.58
C PHE A 170 5.87 -17.68 23.66
N ALA A 171 7.13 -18.05 23.39
CA ALA A 171 7.98 -18.73 24.37
C ALA A 171 8.24 -17.88 25.62
N PHE A 172 8.54 -16.58 25.43
CA PHE A 172 8.68 -15.64 26.55
C PHE A 172 7.36 -15.46 27.32
N GLY A 173 6.22 -15.42 26.64
CA GLY A 173 4.91 -15.35 27.27
C GLY A 173 4.58 -16.54 28.18
N MET A 174 4.89 -17.77 27.73
CA MET A 174 4.70 -18.97 28.56
C MET A 174 5.63 -18.99 29.78
N SER A 175 6.88 -18.59 29.63
CA SER A 175 7.82 -18.51 30.76
C SER A 175 7.41 -17.45 31.78
N ALA A 176 6.80 -16.34 31.34
CA ALA A 176 6.27 -15.31 32.23
C ALA A 176 5.04 -15.81 33.00
N LYS A 177 4.14 -16.56 32.35
CA LYS A 177 2.97 -17.15 33.00
C LYS A 177 3.36 -18.16 34.09
N GLY A 178 4.36 -19.01 33.86
CA GLY A 178 4.84 -19.95 34.88
C GLY A 178 5.34 -19.25 36.15
N LYS A 179 6.13 -18.17 36.00
CA LYS A 179 6.60 -17.38 37.15
C LYS A 179 5.49 -16.61 37.86
N ALA A 180 4.48 -16.15 37.13
CA ALA A 180 3.32 -15.48 37.73
C ALA A 180 2.42 -16.46 38.51
N ASP A 181 2.26 -17.67 37.99
CA ASP A 181 1.50 -18.73 38.66
C ASP A 181 2.23 -19.21 39.94
N ASP A 182 3.56 -19.25 39.97
CA ASP A 182 4.35 -19.55 41.19
C ASP A 182 4.15 -18.50 42.30
N ILE A 183 4.11 -17.20 41.94
CA ILE A 183 3.87 -16.11 42.90
C ILE A 183 2.42 -16.14 43.41
N THR A 184 1.47 -16.49 42.54
CA THR A 184 0.04 -16.53 42.90
C THR A 184 -0.31 -17.78 43.71
N SER A 185 0.40 -18.88 43.51
CA SER A 185 0.11 -20.18 44.14
C SER A 185 0.91 -20.43 45.42
N GLY A 186 1.98 -19.66 45.68
CA GLY A 186 2.89 -19.84 46.82
C GLY A 186 2.75 -18.82 47.96
N GLY A 187 1.83 -17.84 47.87
CA GLY A 187 1.70 -16.78 48.86
C GLY A 187 0.96 -17.23 50.13
N ASP A 188 1.67 -17.29 51.26
CA ASP A 188 1.05 -17.38 52.58
C ASP A 188 0.29 -16.06 52.87
N PRO A 189 -1.05 -16.07 53.04
CA PRO A 189 -1.83 -14.87 53.31
C PRO A 189 -1.45 -14.16 54.61
N SER A 190 -0.77 -14.87 55.53
CA SER A 190 -0.34 -14.35 56.82
C SER A 190 1.06 -13.70 56.79
N ASN A 191 1.81 -13.85 55.69
CA ASN A 191 3.11 -13.20 55.49
C ASN A 191 3.30 -12.83 54.00
N PRO A 192 2.77 -11.67 53.57
CA PRO A 192 2.86 -11.27 52.17
C PRO A 192 4.33 -11.07 51.76
N PRO A 193 4.73 -11.52 50.55
CA PRO A 193 6.10 -11.33 50.08
C PRO A 193 6.43 -9.83 50.03
N GLU A 194 7.62 -9.49 50.52
CA GLU A 194 8.14 -8.13 50.53
C GLU A 194 8.30 -7.63 49.08
N PHE A 195 7.97 -6.35 48.84
CA PHE A 195 7.99 -5.77 47.51
C PHE A 195 9.42 -5.71 46.96
N ASP A 196 9.73 -6.56 45.99
CA ASP A 196 11.00 -6.53 45.26
C ASP A 196 10.87 -5.71 43.97
N GLY A 197 11.37 -4.47 44.02
CA GLY A 197 11.38 -3.56 42.87
C GLY A 197 12.17 -4.09 41.67
N ALA A 198 13.17 -4.97 41.88
CA ALA A 198 13.94 -5.56 40.78
C ALA A 198 13.10 -6.57 39.97
N LEU A 199 12.18 -7.27 40.64
CA LEU A 199 11.27 -8.21 39.99
C LEU A 199 10.22 -7.48 39.14
N GLU A 200 9.70 -6.36 39.64
CA GLU A 200 8.74 -5.53 38.90
C GLU A 200 9.35 -4.86 37.66
N ASP A 201 10.57 -4.32 37.79
CA ASP A 201 11.29 -3.73 36.66
C ASP A 201 11.60 -4.79 35.58
N SER A 202 11.92 -6.03 35.99
CA SER A 202 12.10 -7.13 35.05
C SER A 202 10.80 -7.51 34.32
N GLY A 203 9.66 -7.45 35.01
CA GLY A 203 8.33 -7.69 34.45
C GLY A 203 7.92 -6.62 33.44
N LYS A 204 8.12 -5.33 33.76
CA LYS A 204 7.83 -4.21 32.85
C LYS A 204 8.66 -4.29 31.56
N ARG A 205 9.93 -4.69 31.66
CA ARG A 205 10.81 -4.88 30.49
C ARG A 205 10.37 -6.08 29.65
N ALA A 206 10.00 -7.20 30.27
CA ALA A 206 9.50 -8.38 29.58
C ALA A 206 8.16 -8.11 28.86
N ASP A 207 7.25 -7.37 29.51
CA ASP A 207 5.97 -6.94 28.92
C ASP A 207 6.16 -5.99 27.73
N LEU A 208 7.08 -5.02 27.86
CA LEU A 208 7.44 -4.13 26.75
C LEU A 208 8.03 -4.90 25.55
N LEU A 209 8.97 -5.82 25.82
CA LEU A 209 9.59 -6.65 24.79
C LEU A 209 8.57 -7.59 24.12
N ALA A 210 7.65 -8.16 24.90
CA ALA A 210 6.57 -8.95 24.37
C ALA A 210 5.69 -8.10 23.43
N LYS A 211 5.19 -6.94 23.86
CA LYS A 211 4.36 -6.04 23.04
C LYS A 211 5.03 -5.63 21.73
N ILE A 212 6.33 -5.31 21.77
CA ILE A 212 7.10 -4.98 20.57
C ILE A 212 7.24 -6.21 19.66
N SER A 213 7.57 -7.39 20.20
CA SER A 213 7.70 -8.61 19.40
C SER A 213 6.41 -9.01 18.69
N TRP A 214 5.25 -8.91 19.36
CA TRP A 214 3.94 -9.22 18.78
C TRP A 214 3.52 -8.23 17.69
N SER A 215 3.75 -6.93 17.90
CA SER A 215 3.40 -5.89 16.92
C SER A 215 4.30 -5.93 15.68
N VAL A 216 5.63 -6.00 15.87
CA VAL A 216 6.60 -6.04 14.77
C VAL A 216 6.52 -7.36 14.01
N GLY A 217 6.44 -8.50 14.72
CA GLY A 217 6.31 -9.82 14.12
C GLY A 217 5.02 -9.96 13.29
N GLY A 218 3.89 -9.48 13.82
CA GLY A 218 2.62 -9.47 13.10
C GLY A 218 2.64 -8.63 11.82
N ALA A 219 3.20 -7.43 11.88
CA ALA A 219 3.34 -6.56 10.71
C ALA A 219 4.24 -7.16 9.62
N ALA A 220 5.33 -7.83 10.02
CA ALA A 220 6.25 -8.50 9.09
C ALA A 220 5.60 -9.67 8.34
N VAL A 221 4.75 -10.47 9.02
CA VAL A 221 4.01 -11.57 8.37
C VAL A 221 3.04 -11.03 7.33
N VAL A 222 2.24 -10.01 7.67
CA VAL A 222 1.26 -9.41 6.74
C VAL A 222 1.98 -8.80 5.53
N GLY A 223 3.04 -8.02 5.76
CA GLY A 223 3.85 -7.43 4.69
C GLY A 223 4.48 -8.47 3.76
N GLY A 224 5.02 -9.57 4.34
CA GLY A 224 5.59 -10.68 3.58
C GLY A 224 4.57 -11.38 2.67
N VAL A 225 3.36 -11.62 3.17
CA VAL A 225 2.25 -12.24 2.40
C VAL A 225 1.80 -11.34 1.26
N VAL A 226 1.65 -10.03 1.49
CA VAL A 226 1.28 -9.07 0.44
C VAL A 226 2.34 -9.02 -0.65
N LEU A 227 3.62 -8.97 -0.30
CA LEU A 227 4.71 -8.95 -1.26
C LEU A 227 4.80 -10.25 -2.08
N TYR A 228 4.54 -11.40 -1.45
CA TYR A 228 4.46 -12.69 -2.12
C TYR A 228 3.30 -12.76 -3.14
N MET A 229 2.11 -12.27 -2.77
CA MET A 229 0.94 -12.19 -3.65
C MET A 229 1.20 -11.28 -4.87
N LEU A 230 1.80 -10.11 -4.66
CA LEU A 230 2.16 -9.19 -5.74
C LEU A 230 3.23 -9.77 -6.67
N GLY A 231 4.16 -10.55 -6.13
CA GLY A 231 5.13 -11.31 -6.92
C GLY A 231 4.47 -12.42 -7.75
N ARG A 232 3.36 -13.01 -7.28
CA ARG A 232 2.63 -14.08 -8.00
C ARG A 232 1.85 -13.55 -9.21
N SER A 233 1.39 -12.30 -9.18
CA SER A 233 0.54 -11.72 -10.23
C SER A 233 1.28 -11.13 -11.44
N ALA A 234 2.61 -11.17 -11.45
CA ALA A 234 3.42 -10.76 -12.60
C ALA A 234 3.48 -11.89 -13.66
N SER A 235 2.35 -12.25 -14.26
CA SER A 235 2.34 -13.05 -15.49
C SER A 235 2.64 -12.12 -16.66
N SER A 236 3.78 -12.35 -17.30
CA SER A 236 4.21 -11.56 -18.46
C SER A 236 3.42 -12.05 -19.68
N SER A 237 2.42 -11.31 -20.12
CA SER A 237 1.83 -11.52 -21.45
C SER A 237 2.74 -10.86 -22.48
N GLU A 238 3.60 -11.63 -23.12
CA GLU A 238 4.34 -11.16 -24.30
C GLU A 238 3.39 -11.15 -25.50
N LEU A 239 3.19 -9.98 -26.09
CA LEU A 239 2.51 -9.79 -27.36
C LEU A 239 3.57 -9.48 -28.41
N ALA A 240 3.84 -10.44 -29.29
CA ALA A 240 4.70 -10.22 -30.45
C ALA A 240 3.83 -9.84 -31.66
N ILE A 241 4.14 -8.69 -32.26
CA ILE A 241 3.49 -8.19 -33.47
C ILE A 241 4.53 -8.19 -34.58
N ALA A 242 4.32 -8.98 -35.64
CA ALA A 242 5.20 -9.03 -36.80
C ALA A 242 4.46 -8.54 -38.04
N PRO A 243 4.99 -7.53 -38.77
CA PRO A 243 4.41 -7.08 -40.02
C PRO A 243 4.61 -8.13 -41.11
N THR A 244 3.60 -8.33 -41.95
CA THR A 244 3.62 -9.21 -43.11
C THR A 244 3.18 -8.43 -44.34
N THR A 245 3.53 -8.92 -45.53
CA THR A 245 3.24 -8.28 -46.82
C THR A 245 1.74 -8.08 -47.12
N GLY A 246 0.84 -8.64 -46.31
CA GLY A 246 -0.61 -8.46 -46.41
C GLY A 246 -1.32 -8.03 -45.12
N GLY A 247 -0.59 -7.65 -44.06
CA GLY A 247 -1.19 -7.31 -42.76
C GLY A 247 -0.24 -7.49 -41.57
N ALA A 248 -0.76 -7.68 -40.36
CA ALA A 248 0.04 -8.02 -39.18
C ALA A 248 -0.34 -9.40 -38.66
N THR A 249 0.65 -10.18 -38.24
CA THR A 249 0.42 -11.41 -37.47
C THR A 249 0.63 -11.13 -36.00
N PHE A 250 -0.26 -11.66 -35.16
CA PHE A 250 -0.19 -11.55 -33.71
C PHE A 250 0.11 -12.93 -33.15
N ALA A 251 1.18 -13.03 -32.38
CA ALA A 251 1.44 -14.21 -31.56
C ALA A 251 1.31 -13.80 -30.10
N TRP A 252 0.44 -14.51 -29.39
CA TRP A 252 0.28 -14.39 -27.95
C TRP A 252 0.60 -15.73 -27.32
N ARG A 253 1.40 -15.68 -26.26
CA ARG A 253 1.66 -16.81 -25.38
C ARG A 253 1.18 -16.44 -23.98
N ALA A 254 0.15 -17.14 -23.50
CA ALA A 254 -0.12 -17.20 -22.07
C ALA A 254 0.52 -18.46 -21.51
N GLU A 255 1.35 -18.30 -20.49
CA GLU A 255 1.66 -19.40 -19.58
C GLU A 255 0.59 -19.37 -18.48
N PHE A 256 -0.22 -20.44 -18.42
CA PHE A 256 -1.23 -20.68 -17.39
C PHE A 256 -0.60 -21.37 -16.18
#